data_AF-A0A1C2GH45-F1
#
_entry.id   AF-A0A1C2GH45-F1
#
_cell.length_a   1.000
_cell.length_b   1.000
_cell.length_c   1.000
_cell.angle_alpha   90.00
_cell.angle_beta   90.00
_cell.angle_gamma   90.00
#
_symmetry.space_group_name_H-M   'P 1'
#
loop_
_entity.id
_entity.type
_entity.pdbx_description
1 polymer ?
#
loop_
_entity_poly.entity_id
_entity_poly.type
_entity_poly.pdbx_seq_one_letter_code
_entity_poly.pdbx_strand_id
1 'polypeptide(L)'
;MFFFRDGHNDLIDIDNQFYPLCLLLNRLLNEKYNGRKIKFLNLKFSTEETYQLYPKSVRYYTHYYKDTIFYNDVFNIEAFNLMTKQEKNYFLWERAYEILIEVSVKSKISELAVAAEYGYHKGLRMNLETNFRLLEENIVLYGTNIKAILSINFDDFNMYSVFTLEKGYDTIIFEHQIDSAKLGIEYFLTIYKKITVVNNVIVIKGSKDVDYLPLKFNIPPEIVQYGIQL
;
A
#
# COMPACT_ATOMS: atom_id res chain seq x y z
N MET A 1 2.42 5.29 -7.93
CA MET A 1 3.23 4.18 -8.44
C MET A 1 4.65 4.64 -8.71
N PHE A 2 5.62 3.75 -8.50
CA PHE A 2 6.98 3.90 -9.04
C PHE A 2 7.01 3.22 -10.40
N PHE A 3 7.43 3.95 -11.43
CA PHE A 3 7.50 3.45 -12.80
C PHE A 3 8.95 3.46 -13.28
N PHE A 4 9.41 2.37 -13.85
CA PHE A 4 10.78 2.17 -14.28
C PHE A 4 10.83 1.99 -15.80
N ARG A 5 11.78 2.67 -16.44
CA ARG A 5 11.99 2.56 -17.89
C ARG A 5 13.48 2.53 -18.22
N ASP A 6 13.84 1.65 -19.14
CA ASP A 6 15.17 1.56 -19.72
C ASP A 6 15.13 1.57 -21.25
N GLY A 7 15.58 2.69 -21.84
CA GLY A 7 15.46 2.97 -23.26
C GLY A 7 14.00 2.86 -23.74
N HIS A 8 13.74 1.91 -24.63
CA HIS A 8 12.40 1.62 -25.15
C HIS A 8 11.53 0.73 -24.24
N ASN A 9 12.10 0.12 -23.20
CA ASN A 9 11.44 -0.92 -22.41
C ASN A 9 10.86 -0.36 -21.10
N ASP A 10 9.57 -0.58 -20.89
CA ASP A 10 8.94 -0.44 -19.57
C ASP A 10 9.30 -1.64 -18.71
N LEU A 11 9.83 -1.40 -17.51
CA LEU A 11 10.31 -2.43 -16.60
C LEU A 11 9.22 -2.86 -15.61
N ILE A 12 8.11 -3.36 -16.16
CA ILE A 12 6.85 -3.63 -15.43
C ILE A 12 7.06 -4.57 -14.23
N ASP A 13 7.97 -5.53 -14.32
CA ASP A 13 8.26 -6.43 -13.20
C ASP A 13 8.87 -5.69 -12.00
N ILE A 14 9.70 -4.67 -12.28
CA ILE A 14 10.26 -3.78 -11.25
C ILE A 14 9.16 -2.87 -10.68
N ASP A 15 8.30 -2.31 -11.54
CA ASP A 15 7.14 -1.51 -11.10
C ASP A 15 6.28 -2.28 -10.08
N ASN A 16 5.94 -3.52 -10.44
CA ASN A 16 5.11 -4.40 -9.62
C ASN A 16 5.83 -4.82 -8.33
N GLN A 17 7.13 -5.12 -8.38
CA GLN A 17 7.91 -5.48 -7.20
C GLN A 17 7.90 -4.38 -6.14
N PHE A 18 7.95 -3.11 -6.53
CA PHE A 18 7.97 -1.97 -5.61
C PHE A 18 6.59 -1.30 -5.42
N TYR A 19 5.54 -1.87 -5.98
CA TYR A 19 4.17 -1.41 -5.78
C TYR A 19 3.76 -1.33 -4.30
N PRO A 20 4.03 -2.33 -3.44
CA PRO A 20 3.71 -2.26 -2.00
C PRO A 20 4.38 -1.07 -1.30
N LEU A 21 5.64 -0.79 -1.64
CA LEU A 21 6.39 0.34 -1.09
C LEU A 21 5.76 1.67 -1.51
N CYS A 22 5.32 1.79 -2.76
CA CYS A 22 4.62 2.97 -3.23
C CYS A 22 3.27 3.19 -2.52
N LEU A 23 2.51 2.11 -2.27
CA LEU A 23 1.28 2.18 -1.49
C LEU A 23 1.53 2.63 -0.06
N LEU A 24 2.57 2.09 0.59
CA LEU A 24 2.98 2.51 1.92
C LEU A 24 3.26 4.02 1.95
N LEU A 25 4.05 4.53 1.01
CA LEU A 25 4.35 5.96 0.91
C LEU A 25 3.09 6.79 0.76
N ASN A 26 2.21 6.44 -0.19
CA ASN A 26 0.98 7.19 -0.45
C ASN A 26 0.05 7.18 0.78
N ARG A 27 -0.05 6.06 1.50
CA ARG A 27 -0.81 5.97 2.75
C ARG A 27 -0.24 6.89 3.81
N LEU A 28 1.06 6.78 4.10
CA LEU A 28 1.72 7.56 5.15
C LEU A 28 1.70 9.07 4.86
N LEU A 29 1.83 9.48 3.59
CA LEU A 29 1.63 10.87 3.20
C LEU A 29 0.23 11.36 3.58
N ASN A 30 -0.80 10.61 3.22
CA ASN A 30 -2.19 10.98 3.45
C ASN A 30 -2.62 10.94 4.93
N GLU A 31 -1.85 10.34 5.83
CA GLU A 31 -2.10 10.43 7.26
C GLU A 31 -1.79 11.82 7.83
N LYS A 32 -0.84 12.55 7.22
CA LYS A 32 -0.38 13.86 7.70
C LYS A 32 -0.72 15.01 6.76
N TYR A 33 -0.96 14.73 5.48
CA TYR A 33 -1.24 15.75 4.48
C TYR A 33 -2.63 16.36 4.69
N ASN A 34 -2.68 17.65 5.00
CA ASN A 34 -3.92 18.40 5.25
C ASN A 34 -4.55 18.98 3.97
N GLY A 35 -3.95 18.77 2.80
CA GLY A 35 -4.51 19.17 1.52
C GLY A 35 -5.56 18.18 1.00
N ARG A 36 -5.87 18.27 -0.30
CA ARG A 36 -6.71 17.25 -0.94
C ARG A 36 -5.98 15.92 -0.97
N LYS A 37 -6.65 14.84 -0.55
CA LYS A 37 -6.07 13.49 -0.50
C LYS A 37 -5.31 13.18 -1.79
N ILE A 38 -4.01 12.90 -1.68
CA ILE A 38 -3.16 12.50 -2.80
C ILE A 38 -3.66 11.13 -3.27
N LYS A 39 -4.21 11.09 -4.48
CA LYS A 39 -4.74 9.84 -5.05
C LYS A 39 -3.60 8.99 -5.57
N PHE A 40 -2.72 9.61 -6.35
CA PHE A 40 -1.63 8.93 -7.04
C PHE A 40 -0.33 9.70 -6.91
N LEU A 41 0.74 8.97 -6.62
CA LEU A 41 2.12 9.45 -6.60
C LEU A 41 2.88 8.78 -7.73
N ASN A 42 3.02 9.40 -8.89
CA ASN A 42 3.62 8.82 -10.08
C ASN A 42 5.07 9.28 -10.24
N LEU A 43 6.00 8.54 -9.63
CA LEU A 43 7.43 8.80 -9.75
C LEU A 43 8.00 7.91 -10.85
N LYS A 44 8.56 8.51 -11.89
CA LYS A 44 9.12 7.81 -13.05
C LYS A 44 10.63 7.81 -12.96
N PHE A 45 11.23 6.65 -12.79
CA PHE A 45 12.66 6.41 -12.78
C PHE A 45 13.08 5.92 -14.17
N SER A 46 13.78 6.75 -14.93
CA SER A 46 14.17 6.41 -16.31
C SER A 46 15.68 6.49 -16.51
N THR A 47 16.24 5.57 -17.27
CA THR A 47 17.68 5.62 -17.61
C THR A 47 18.01 6.82 -18.49
N GLU A 48 19.29 7.20 -18.52
CA GLU A 48 19.81 8.24 -19.42
C GLU A 48 19.45 7.96 -20.88
N GLU A 49 19.56 6.70 -21.31
CA GLU A 49 19.17 6.24 -22.65
C GLU A 49 17.70 6.59 -22.97
N THR A 50 16.79 6.42 -22.01
CA THR A 50 15.38 6.78 -22.18
C THR A 50 15.21 8.24 -22.58
N TYR A 51 15.92 9.15 -21.92
CA TYR A 51 15.82 10.59 -22.22
C TYR A 51 16.51 10.97 -23.54
N GLN A 52 17.51 10.21 -23.97
CA GLN A 52 18.16 10.39 -25.28
C GLN A 52 17.23 9.96 -26.42
N LEU A 53 16.54 8.82 -26.27
CA LEU A 53 15.60 8.29 -27.27
C LEU A 53 14.30 9.11 -27.34
N TYR A 54 13.85 9.66 -26.21
CA TYR A 54 12.61 10.42 -26.11
C TYR A 54 12.87 11.85 -25.61
N PRO A 55 13.44 12.75 -26.42
CA PRO A 55 13.85 14.09 -25.98
C PRO A 55 12.69 15.02 -25.56
N LYS A 56 11.45 14.65 -25.89
CA LYS A 56 10.24 15.34 -25.39
C LYS A 56 9.97 15.03 -23.91
N SER A 57 10.52 13.95 -23.37
CA SER A 57 10.49 13.64 -21.95
C SER A 57 11.49 14.54 -21.23
N VAL A 58 10.99 15.47 -20.42
CA VAL A 58 11.84 16.41 -19.69
C VAL A 58 12.30 15.77 -18.38
N ARG A 59 13.61 15.79 -18.12
CA ARG A 59 14.22 15.33 -16.85
C ARG A 59 13.76 16.23 -15.71
N TYR A 60 13.56 15.66 -14.52
CA TYR A 60 13.16 16.39 -13.31
C TYR A 60 11.88 17.21 -13.49
N TYR A 61 11.08 16.84 -14.50
CA TYR A 61 9.80 17.45 -14.78
C TYR A 61 8.86 17.14 -13.64
N THR A 62 8.28 18.19 -13.06
CA THR A 62 7.34 18.10 -11.96
C THR A 62 6.00 18.61 -12.43
N HIS A 63 4.94 17.85 -12.16
CA HIS A 63 3.58 18.28 -12.41
C HIS A 63 2.66 17.83 -11.27
N TYR A 64 1.86 18.76 -10.76
CA TYR A 64 0.84 18.47 -9.77
C TYR A 64 -0.53 18.88 -10.32
N TYR A 65 -1.41 17.90 -10.52
CA TYR A 65 -2.73 18.13 -11.09
C TYR A 65 -3.74 17.12 -10.58
N LYS A 66 -4.94 17.60 -10.22
CA LYS A 66 -6.08 16.78 -9.76
C LYS A 66 -5.66 15.69 -8.76
N ASP A 67 -4.95 16.11 -7.71
CA ASP A 67 -4.53 15.25 -6.62
C ASP A 67 -3.51 14.15 -7.02
N THR A 68 -2.86 14.32 -8.18
CA THR A 68 -1.79 13.46 -8.68
C THR A 68 -0.48 14.22 -8.76
N ILE A 69 0.57 13.64 -8.17
CA ILE A 69 1.94 14.11 -8.32
C ILE A 69 2.60 13.31 -9.44
N PHE A 70 3.26 13.99 -10.36
CA PHE A 70 4.13 13.39 -11.37
C PHE A 70 5.53 13.97 -11.22
N TYR A 71 6.52 13.08 -11.25
CA TYR A 71 7.92 13.46 -11.29
C TYR A 71 8.71 12.52 -12.20
N ASN A 72 9.55 13.08 -13.06
CA ASN A 72 10.50 12.33 -13.89
C ASN A 72 11.89 12.41 -13.27
N ASP A 73 12.49 11.26 -12.95
CA ASP A 73 13.82 11.16 -12.37
C ASP A 73 14.77 10.38 -13.28
N VAL A 74 16.07 10.53 -13.04
CA VAL A 74 17.12 9.79 -13.73
C VAL A 74 17.58 8.64 -12.84
N PHE A 75 17.70 7.46 -13.42
CA PHE A 75 17.96 6.21 -12.72
C PHE A 75 19.12 5.45 -13.35
N ASN A 76 20.03 4.92 -12.52
CA ASN A 76 21.09 4.03 -12.98
C ASN A 76 20.70 2.59 -12.69
N ILE A 77 20.28 1.87 -13.74
CA ILE A 77 19.81 0.50 -13.65
C ILE A 77 20.91 -0.49 -13.24
N GLU A 78 22.15 -0.28 -13.70
CA GLU A 78 23.28 -1.14 -13.38
C GLU A 78 23.58 -1.09 -11.88
N ALA A 79 23.72 0.14 -11.34
CA ALA A 79 23.95 0.35 -9.91
C ALA A 79 22.80 -0.19 -9.06
N PHE A 80 21.56 0.04 -9.49
CA PHE A 80 20.39 -0.48 -8.79
C PHE A 80 20.37 -2.01 -8.78
N ASN A 81 20.72 -2.67 -9.88
CA ASN A 81 20.71 -4.13 -9.96
C ASN A 81 21.76 -4.80 -9.08
N LEU A 82 22.83 -4.09 -8.68
CA LEU A 82 23.83 -4.58 -7.74
C LEU A 82 23.35 -4.55 -6.28
N MET A 83 22.27 -3.83 -5.97
CA MET A 83 21.72 -3.73 -4.62
C MET A 83 20.88 -4.97 -4.25
N THR A 84 20.92 -5.35 -2.98
CA THR A 84 19.98 -6.30 -2.37
C THR A 84 18.56 -5.74 -2.37
N LYS A 85 17.54 -6.60 -2.18
CA LYS A 85 16.14 -6.16 -2.09
C LYS A 85 15.93 -5.11 -0.99
N GLN A 86 16.57 -5.29 0.16
CA GLN A 86 16.47 -4.34 1.27
C GLN A 86 17.08 -2.99 0.88
N GLU A 87 18.30 -2.98 0.32
CA GLU A 87 18.95 -1.75 -0.13
C GLU A 87 18.13 -1.02 -1.20
N LYS A 88 17.54 -1.74 -2.16
CA LYS A 88 16.63 -1.17 -3.15
C LYS A 88 15.42 -0.48 -2.51
N ASN A 89 14.80 -1.12 -1.50
CA ASN A 89 13.67 -0.53 -0.77
C ASN A 89 14.07 0.78 -0.09
N TYR A 90 15.19 0.80 0.64
CA TYR A 90 15.65 2.00 1.34
C TYR A 90 16.06 3.10 0.36
N PHE A 91 16.78 2.76 -0.72
CA PHE A 91 17.15 3.68 -1.78
C PHE A 91 15.92 4.35 -2.41
N LEU A 92 14.93 3.57 -2.82
CA LEU A 92 13.70 4.12 -3.40
C LEU A 92 12.90 4.95 -2.41
N TRP A 93 12.88 4.54 -1.14
CA TRP A 93 12.18 5.26 -0.07
C TRP A 93 12.78 6.65 0.16
N GLU A 94 14.10 6.71 0.30
CA GLU A 94 14.85 7.97 0.45
C GLU A 94 14.69 8.83 -0.80
N ARG A 95 14.88 8.27 -2.00
CA ARG A 95 14.77 9.03 -3.24
C ARG A 95 13.36 9.58 -3.46
N ALA A 96 12.34 8.80 -3.15
CA ALA A 96 10.96 9.27 -3.22
C ALA A 96 10.68 10.42 -2.24
N TYR A 97 11.25 10.36 -1.03
CA TYR A 97 11.19 11.47 -0.06
C TYR A 97 11.85 12.73 -0.61
N GLU A 98 13.07 12.65 -1.13
CA GLU A 98 13.78 13.79 -1.73
C GLU A 98 12.97 14.43 -2.87
N ILE A 99 12.45 13.60 -3.77
CA ILE A 99 11.59 14.04 -4.88
C ILE A 99 10.37 14.79 -4.34
N LEU A 100 9.72 14.29 -3.29
CA LEU A 100 8.54 14.95 -2.70
C LEU A 100 8.89 16.30 -2.06
N ILE A 101 10.07 16.42 -1.44
CA ILE A 101 10.59 17.70 -0.97
C ILE A 101 10.81 18.65 -2.16
N GLU A 102 11.46 18.21 -3.24
CA GLU A 102 11.63 19.04 -4.44
C GLU A 102 10.29 19.49 -5.05
N VAL A 103 9.32 18.57 -5.14
CA VAL A 103 7.97 18.84 -5.64
C VAL A 103 7.28 19.89 -4.78
N SER A 104 7.41 19.79 -3.45
CA SER A 104 6.81 20.72 -2.50
C SER A 104 7.33 22.14 -2.70
N VAL A 105 8.65 22.29 -2.95
CA VAL A 105 9.31 23.58 -3.21
C VAL A 105 8.88 24.15 -4.56
N LYS A 106 8.99 23.35 -5.64
CA LYS A 106 8.62 23.77 -7.01
C LYS A 106 7.15 24.16 -7.12
N SER A 107 6.27 23.43 -6.44
CA SER A 107 4.82 23.64 -6.48
C SER A 107 4.30 24.61 -5.41
N LYS A 108 5.17 25.04 -4.48
CA LYS A 108 4.83 25.89 -3.33
C LYS A 108 3.73 25.29 -2.43
N ILE A 109 3.82 23.99 -2.15
CA ILE A 109 2.89 23.22 -1.31
C ILE A 109 3.62 22.81 -0.03
N SER A 110 3.71 23.70 0.96
CA SER A 110 4.46 23.45 2.20
C SER A 110 3.97 22.23 2.99
N GLU A 111 2.68 21.95 2.93
CA GLU A 111 2.06 20.81 3.61
C GLU A 111 2.56 19.47 3.04
N LEU A 112 2.97 19.44 1.77
CA LEU A 112 3.53 18.26 1.15
C LEU A 112 4.91 17.94 1.74
N ALA A 113 5.72 18.97 2.03
CA ALA A 113 7.03 18.77 2.67
C ALA A 113 6.87 18.14 4.06
N VAL A 114 5.95 18.68 4.87
CA VAL A 114 5.65 18.17 6.21
C VAL A 114 5.13 16.73 6.16
N ALA A 115 4.26 16.42 5.20
CA ALA A 115 3.75 15.07 5.02
C ALA A 115 4.86 14.11 4.56
N ALA A 116 5.74 14.54 3.65
CA ALA A 116 6.86 13.74 3.15
C ALA A 116 7.87 13.42 4.26
N GLU A 117 8.25 14.39 5.08
CA GLU A 117 9.13 14.19 6.23
C GLU A 117 8.52 13.23 7.26
N TYR A 118 7.23 13.43 7.58
CA TYR A 118 6.49 12.50 8.44
C TYR A 118 6.50 11.08 7.89
N GLY A 119 6.14 10.93 6.61
CA GLY A 119 6.03 9.64 5.94
C GLY A 119 7.37 8.92 5.90
N TYR A 120 8.44 9.63 5.51
CA TYR A 120 9.80 9.12 5.47
C TYR A 120 10.21 8.51 6.81
N HIS A 121 10.17 9.31 7.88
CA HIS A 121 10.60 8.85 9.21
C HIS A 121 9.69 7.78 9.80
N LYS A 122 8.38 7.85 9.57
CA LYS A 122 7.46 6.81 10.03
C LYS A 122 7.71 5.49 9.31
N GLY A 123 7.92 5.51 8.00
CA GLY A 123 8.27 4.33 7.21
C GLY A 123 9.54 3.64 7.74
N LEU A 124 10.60 4.41 8.00
CA LEU A 124 11.83 3.87 8.59
C LEU A 124 11.61 3.24 9.97
N ARG A 125 10.83 3.88 10.85
CA ARG A 125 10.49 3.30 12.17
C ARG A 125 9.69 1.99 12.07
N MET A 126 8.94 1.83 10.99
CA MET A 126 8.18 0.61 10.69
C MET A 126 9.01 -0.41 9.90
N ASN A 127 10.31 -0.17 9.71
CA ASN A 127 11.18 -1.00 8.85
C ASN A 127 10.59 -1.22 7.45
N LEU A 128 9.90 -0.20 6.92
CA LEU A 128 9.19 -0.25 5.64
C LEU A 128 8.18 -1.41 5.52
N GLU A 129 7.55 -1.81 6.62
CA GLU A 129 6.45 -2.80 6.61
C GLU A 129 5.28 -2.30 5.74
N THR A 130 4.99 -3.06 4.69
CA THR A 130 4.01 -2.70 3.66
C THR A 130 2.62 -3.28 3.92
N ASN A 131 2.53 -4.33 4.76
CA ASN A 131 1.28 -4.90 5.21
C ASN A 131 0.46 -3.85 5.97
N PHE A 132 -0.86 -3.88 5.79
CA PHE A 132 -1.73 -2.95 6.49
C PHE A 132 -3.12 -3.47 6.76
N ARG A 133 -3.72 -2.96 7.84
CA ARG A 133 -5.12 -3.18 8.19
C ARG A 133 -6.00 -2.29 7.30
N LEU A 134 -6.83 -2.91 6.47
CA LEU A 134 -7.73 -2.26 5.52
C LEU A 134 -9.06 -1.87 6.18
N LEU A 135 -9.64 -2.79 6.97
CA LEU A 135 -10.86 -2.58 7.76
C LEU A 135 -10.63 -3.07 9.18
N GLU A 136 -11.14 -2.31 10.15
CA GLU A 136 -11.14 -2.69 11.57
C GLU A 136 -12.50 -2.34 12.16
N GLU A 137 -13.15 -3.32 12.80
CA GLU A 137 -14.46 -3.14 13.43
C GLU A 137 -14.48 -3.84 14.79
N ASN A 138 -15.00 -3.15 15.82
CA ASN A 138 -15.31 -3.78 17.09
C ASN A 138 -16.68 -4.45 16.99
N ILE A 139 -16.72 -5.77 17.13
CA ILE A 139 -17.94 -6.58 16.97
C ILE A 139 -18.26 -7.35 18.25
N VAL A 140 -19.53 -7.74 18.39
CA VAL A 140 -19.99 -8.62 19.47
C VAL A 140 -20.34 -9.98 18.87
N LEU A 141 -19.65 -11.04 19.31
CA LEU A 141 -19.98 -12.42 18.98
C LEU A 141 -20.26 -13.19 20.26
N TYR A 142 -21.43 -13.80 20.36
CA TYR A 142 -21.85 -14.56 21.55
C TYR A 142 -21.69 -13.77 22.86
N GLY A 143 -21.99 -12.46 22.82
CA GLY A 143 -21.85 -11.55 23.97
C GLY A 143 -20.41 -11.11 24.29
N THR A 144 -19.41 -11.55 23.53
CA THR A 144 -18.00 -11.19 23.72
C THR A 144 -17.59 -10.11 22.72
N ASN A 145 -16.94 -9.05 23.21
CA ASN A 145 -16.33 -8.02 22.36
C ASN A 145 -15.04 -8.55 21.71
N ILE A 146 -14.95 -8.44 20.39
CA ILE A 146 -13.84 -8.92 19.58
C ILE A 146 -13.52 -7.84 18.55
N LYS A 147 -12.24 -7.66 18.24
CA LYS A 147 -11.84 -6.83 17.10
C LYS A 147 -11.74 -7.70 15.85
N ALA A 148 -12.52 -7.36 14.84
CA ALA A 148 -12.49 -8.01 13.54
C ALA A 148 -11.68 -7.14 12.57
N ILE A 149 -10.67 -7.74 11.95
CA ILE A 149 -9.71 -7.03 11.11
C ILE A 149 -9.61 -7.72 9.78
N LEU A 150 -9.59 -6.91 8.73
CA LEU A 150 -9.21 -7.36 7.41
C LEU A 150 -7.93 -6.62 7.02
N SER A 151 -6.85 -7.35 6.78
CA SER A 151 -5.58 -6.79 6.30
C SER A 151 -5.32 -7.13 4.84
N ILE A 152 -4.53 -6.28 4.20
CA ILE A 152 -3.83 -6.59 2.95
C ILE A 152 -2.37 -6.81 3.28
N ASN A 153 -1.89 -7.98 2.90
CA ASN A 153 -0.51 -8.39 3.08
C ASN A 153 0.15 -8.57 1.71
N PHE A 154 1.47 -8.48 1.68
CA PHE A 154 2.28 -8.56 0.48
C PHE A 154 3.39 -9.60 0.66
N ASP A 155 3.61 -10.39 -0.39
CA ASP A 155 4.82 -11.19 -0.56
C ASP A 155 5.60 -10.72 -1.79
N ASP A 156 6.57 -11.52 -2.25
CA ASP A 156 7.41 -11.17 -3.41
C ASP A 156 6.65 -11.05 -4.73
N PHE A 157 5.48 -11.68 -4.85
CA PHE A 157 4.76 -11.87 -6.11
C PHE A 157 3.29 -11.44 -6.05
N ASN A 158 2.70 -11.46 -4.87
CA ASN A 158 1.27 -11.29 -4.67
C ASN A 158 0.97 -10.32 -3.55
N MET A 159 -0.25 -9.81 -3.60
CA MET A 159 -0.95 -9.28 -2.44
C MET A 159 -2.10 -10.22 -2.10
N TYR A 160 -2.39 -10.37 -0.81
CA TYR A 160 -3.44 -11.24 -0.33
C TYR A 160 -4.16 -10.61 0.85
N SER A 161 -5.41 -11.00 1.01
CA SER A 161 -6.28 -10.49 2.06
C SER A 161 -6.42 -11.53 3.16
N VAL A 162 -6.25 -11.09 4.41
CA VAL A 162 -6.36 -11.94 5.59
C VAL A 162 -7.39 -11.36 6.52
N PHE A 163 -8.34 -12.19 6.94
CA PHE A 163 -9.30 -11.85 7.97
C PHE A 163 -8.87 -12.44 9.31
N THR A 164 -8.75 -11.59 10.32
CA THR A 164 -8.38 -12.00 11.68
C THR A 164 -9.43 -11.55 12.70
N LEU A 165 -9.57 -12.34 13.76
CA LEU A 165 -10.26 -11.96 14.98
C LEU A 165 -9.26 -11.84 16.11
N GLU A 166 -9.25 -10.69 16.77
CA GLU A 166 -8.40 -10.39 17.92
C GLU A 166 -9.24 -10.23 19.19
N LYS A 167 -8.85 -10.93 20.25
CA LYS A 167 -9.43 -10.81 21.59
C LYS A 167 -8.42 -10.11 22.52
N GLY A 168 -8.89 -9.12 23.26
CA GLY A 168 -8.00 -8.30 24.09
C GLY A 168 -7.14 -7.37 23.25
N TYR A 169 -5.86 -7.22 23.61
CA TYR A 169 -4.97 -6.27 22.92
C TYR A 169 -4.43 -6.83 21.60
N ASP A 170 -3.88 -8.06 21.57
CA ASP A 170 -3.25 -8.63 20.36
C ASP A 170 -3.38 -10.16 20.25
N THR A 171 -4.32 -10.80 20.96
CA THR A 171 -4.48 -12.26 20.85
C THR A 171 -5.34 -12.63 19.65
N ILE A 172 -4.71 -13.10 18.57
CA ILE A 172 -5.40 -13.64 17.41
C ILE A 172 -6.05 -14.97 17.79
N ILE A 173 -7.37 -15.06 17.69
CA ILE A 173 -8.15 -16.27 17.98
C ILE A 173 -8.66 -16.96 16.71
N PHE A 174 -8.63 -16.26 15.57
CA PHE A 174 -8.99 -16.79 14.26
C PHE A 174 -8.23 -16.02 13.19
N GLU A 175 -7.71 -16.74 12.20
CA GLU A 175 -7.05 -16.17 11.03
C GLU A 175 -7.45 -16.98 9.79
N HIS A 176 -7.79 -16.28 8.72
CA HIS A 176 -8.13 -16.93 7.45
C HIS A 176 -7.74 -16.04 6.27
N GLN A 177 -6.90 -16.57 5.38
CA GLN A 177 -6.65 -15.95 4.09
C GLN A 177 -7.90 -16.09 3.22
N ILE A 178 -8.38 -14.98 2.67
CA ILE A 178 -9.62 -14.93 1.88
C ILE A 178 -9.34 -15.09 0.38
N ASP A 179 -8.44 -14.25 -0.14
CA ASP A 179 -8.19 -14.14 -1.58
C ASP A 179 -6.79 -13.56 -1.83
N SER A 180 -6.29 -13.72 -3.05
CA SER A 180 -5.00 -13.19 -3.50
C SER A 180 -5.05 -12.67 -4.95
N ALA A 181 -4.16 -11.73 -5.24
CA ALA A 181 -3.96 -11.17 -6.56
C ALA A 181 -2.48 -10.89 -6.81
N LYS A 182 -2.08 -10.81 -8.07
CA LYS A 182 -0.74 -10.32 -8.44
C LYS A 182 -0.53 -8.89 -7.91
N LEU A 183 0.72 -8.53 -7.64
CA LEU A 183 1.08 -7.14 -7.32
C LEU A 183 0.61 -6.16 -8.43
N GLY A 184 0.28 -4.93 -8.03
CA GLY A 184 -0.16 -3.87 -8.96
C GLY A 184 -1.66 -3.83 -9.28
N ILE A 185 -2.45 -4.86 -8.91
CA ILE A 185 -3.90 -4.88 -9.17
C ILE A 185 -4.67 -3.97 -8.18
N GLU A 186 -4.68 -2.66 -8.43
CA GLU A 186 -5.27 -1.65 -7.54
C GLU A 186 -6.70 -1.94 -7.09
N TYR A 187 -7.52 -2.55 -7.96
CA TYR A 187 -8.89 -2.91 -7.65
C TYR A 187 -8.99 -3.78 -6.38
N PHE A 188 -8.03 -4.69 -6.17
CA PHE A 188 -7.99 -5.61 -5.01
C PHE A 188 -8.05 -4.87 -3.67
N LEU A 189 -7.38 -3.71 -3.58
CA LEU A 189 -7.35 -2.87 -2.37
C LEU A 189 -8.70 -2.23 -2.04
N THR A 190 -9.64 -2.28 -2.97
CA THR A 190 -10.94 -1.62 -2.85
C THR A 190 -12.11 -2.60 -2.83
N ILE A 191 -11.85 -3.91 -2.98
CA ILE A 191 -12.89 -4.94 -3.03
C ILE A 191 -13.72 -4.93 -1.75
N TYR A 192 -13.08 -4.87 -0.59
CA TYR A 192 -13.74 -4.98 0.71
C TYR A 192 -14.25 -3.62 1.20
N LYS A 193 -15.48 -3.60 1.71
CA LYS A 193 -16.17 -2.35 2.09
C LYS A 193 -16.57 -2.28 3.54
N LYS A 194 -16.97 -3.41 4.15
CA LYS A 194 -17.48 -3.41 5.54
C LYS A 194 -17.44 -4.79 6.17
N ILE A 195 -17.18 -4.84 7.48
CA ILE A 195 -17.39 -6.03 8.33
C ILE A 195 -18.66 -5.80 9.17
N THR A 196 -19.55 -6.78 9.25
CA THR A 196 -20.77 -6.71 10.06
C THR A 196 -21.07 -8.05 10.71
N VAL A 197 -21.91 -8.07 11.76
CA VAL A 197 -22.38 -9.32 12.39
C VAL A 197 -23.90 -9.41 12.26
N VAL A 198 -24.40 -10.59 11.88
CA VAL A 198 -25.83 -10.92 11.83
C VAL A 198 -26.02 -12.29 12.45
N ASN A 199 -26.77 -12.38 13.55
CA ASN A 199 -27.03 -13.64 14.26
C ASN A 199 -25.74 -14.43 14.62
N ASN A 200 -24.73 -13.73 15.16
CA ASN A 200 -23.39 -14.27 15.44
C ASN A 200 -22.61 -14.80 14.22
N VAL A 201 -23.05 -14.49 13.01
CA VAL A 201 -22.30 -14.75 11.77
C VAL A 201 -21.61 -13.46 11.35
N ILE A 202 -20.31 -13.53 11.12
CA ILE A 202 -19.57 -12.41 10.55
C ILE A 202 -19.82 -12.37 9.05
N VAL A 203 -20.13 -11.18 8.54
CA VAL A 203 -20.38 -10.92 7.13
C VAL A 203 -19.43 -9.83 6.65
N ILE A 204 -18.52 -10.20 5.74
CA ILE A 204 -17.65 -9.25 5.04
C ILE A 204 -18.31 -8.88 3.71
N LYS A 205 -18.70 -7.62 3.60
CA LYS A 205 -19.31 -7.06 2.38
C LYS A 205 -18.22 -6.42 1.51
N GLY A 206 -18.38 -6.55 0.20
CA GLY A 206 -17.49 -5.94 -0.77
C GLY A 206 -18.18 -5.46 -2.02
N SER A 207 -17.41 -5.31 -3.09
CA SER A 207 -17.90 -4.97 -4.42
C SER A 207 -18.91 -6.00 -4.91
N LYS A 208 -19.88 -5.55 -5.71
CA LYS A 208 -20.87 -6.43 -6.36
C LYS A 208 -20.27 -7.22 -7.52
N ASP A 209 -19.14 -6.74 -8.06
CA ASP A 209 -18.45 -7.36 -9.19
C ASP A 209 -17.50 -8.49 -8.76
N VAL A 210 -17.63 -8.95 -7.51
CA VAL A 210 -16.81 -10.02 -6.94
C VAL A 210 -17.74 -11.12 -6.44
N ASP A 211 -17.79 -12.23 -7.18
CA ASP A 211 -18.82 -13.26 -7.06
C ASP A 211 -18.86 -13.94 -5.68
N TYR A 212 -17.72 -14.02 -4.98
CA TYR A 212 -17.64 -14.66 -3.67
C TYR A 212 -18.11 -13.76 -2.51
N LEU A 213 -18.43 -12.49 -2.76
CA LEU A 213 -18.89 -11.54 -1.76
C LEU A 213 -20.43 -11.38 -1.77
N PRO A 214 -21.08 -11.22 -0.61
CA PRO A 214 -20.49 -11.13 0.73
C PRO A 214 -20.04 -12.48 1.29
N LEU A 215 -18.88 -12.49 1.93
CA LEU A 215 -18.33 -13.66 2.62
C LEU A 215 -18.94 -13.80 4.00
N LYS A 216 -19.17 -15.04 4.43
CA LYS A 216 -19.75 -15.36 5.74
C LYS A 216 -18.83 -16.30 6.51
N PHE A 217 -18.51 -15.93 7.75
CA PHE A 217 -17.74 -16.76 8.67
C PHE A 217 -18.61 -17.16 9.87
N ASN A 218 -18.78 -18.47 10.04
CA ASN A 218 -19.40 -19.08 11.21
C ASN A 218 -18.29 -19.52 12.15
N ILE A 219 -18.00 -18.71 13.16
CA ILE A 219 -16.93 -18.99 14.12
C ILE A 219 -17.53 -19.73 15.32
N PRO A 220 -17.02 -20.92 15.68
CA PRO A 220 -17.52 -21.65 16.85
C PRO A 220 -17.43 -20.81 18.15
N PRO A 221 -18.44 -20.87 19.04
CA PRO A 221 -18.41 -20.16 20.31
C PRO A 221 -17.17 -20.47 21.16
N GLU A 222 -16.62 -21.68 21.05
CA GLU A 222 -15.46 -22.14 21.81
C GLU A 222 -14.20 -21.33 21.44
N ILE A 223 -14.02 -21.02 20.16
CA ILE A 223 -12.92 -20.17 19.68
C ILE A 223 -13.05 -18.77 20.28
N VAL A 224 -14.27 -18.21 20.25
CA VAL A 224 -14.57 -16.86 20.76
C VAL A 224 -14.39 -16.78 22.28
N GLN A 225 -14.91 -17.75 23.02
CA GLN A 225 -14.95 -17.72 24.48
C GLN A 225 -13.61 -18.11 25.10
N TYR A 226 -12.93 -19.12 24.55
CA TYR A 226 -11.72 -19.69 25.16
C TYR A 226 -10.44 -19.36 24.40
N GLY A 227 -10.50 -18.79 23.20
CA GLY A 227 -9.32 -18.44 22.41
C GLY A 227 -8.56 -19.65 21.86
N ILE A 228 -9.25 -20.76 21.61
CA ILE A 228 -8.64 -21.98 21.06
C ILE A 228 -8.43 -21.77 19.56
N GLN A 229 -7.16 -21.74 19.13
CA GLN A 229 -6.80 -21.76 17.70
C GLN A 229 -6.98 -23.17 17.13
N LEU A 230 -7.52 -23.29 15.91
CA LEU A 230 -7.56 -24.52 15.12
C LEU A 230 -6.38 -24.56 14.13
#